data_AF-A0A1V0DEC8-F1
#
_entry.id   AF-A0A1V0DEC8-F1
#
_cell.length_a   1.000
_cell.length_b   1.000
_cell.length_c   1.000
_cell.angle_alpha   90.00
_cell.angle_beta   90.00
_cell.angle_gamma   90.00
#
_symmetry.space_group_name_H-M   'P 1'
#
loop_
_entity.id
_entity.type
_entity.pdbx_description
1 polymer ?
#
loop_
_entity_poly.entity_id
_entity_poly.type
_entity_poly.pdbx_seq_one_letter_code
_entity_poly.pdbx_strand_id
1 'polypeptide(L)'
;MCPAGAPGDAARPPRRGGRLVRGRSCRPGGRSDPPADPPDRRRSWFVYVVRLADHFPADARDRVMHALQADGIGCAPYFPCIHLQPYYRRRFGYRPGAFPVAERVAARTLALPFYPDLTRDDVRRVARALKAALGALHAASSTR
;
A
#
# COMPACT_ATOMS: atom_id res chain seq x y z
N MET A 1 -15.07 50.71 14.26
CA MET A 1 -15.39 50.89 12.83
C MET A 1 -15.43 49.50 12.20
N CYS A 2 -16.64 48.99 11.98
CA CYS A 2 -17.03 47.71 11.36
C CYS A 2 -17.11 47.88 9.82
N PRO A 3 -17.26 46.85 8.95
CA PRO A 3 -18.23 45.77 9.19
C PRO A 3 -17.96 44.33 8.68
N ALA A 4 -18.82 43.49 9.26
CA ALA A 4 -19.38 42.19 8.88
C ALA A 4 -19.34 41.75 7.41
N GLY A 5 -19.23 40.43 7.22
CA GLY A 5 -19.53 39.71 5.97
C GLY A 5 -19.41 38.19 6.09
N ALA A 6 -20.43 37.53 6.66
CA ALA A 6 -20.89 36.20 6.27
C ALA A 6 -22.26 36.41 5.55
N PRO A 7 -22.79 35.52 4.67
CA PRO A 7 -22.82 34.07 4.81
C PRO A 7 -22.73 33.24 3.50
N GLY A 8 -22.65 31.92 3.63
CA GLY A 8 -22.70 30.97 2.53
C GLY A 8 -22.89 29.54 3.02
N ASP A 9 -23.91 29.34 3.85
CA ASP A 9 -24.40 28.02 4.27
C ASP A 9 -25.07 27.35 3.05
N ALA A 10 -24.38 26.36 2.49
CA ALA A 10 -24.96 25.40 1.56
C ALA A 10 -24.85 24.01 2.18
N ALA A 11 -25.75 23.75 3.13
CA ALA A 11 -26.50 22.50 3.26
C ALA A 11 -25.88 21.26 2.58
N ARG A 12 -24.94 20.59 3.27
CA ARG A 12 -24.52 19.24 2.91
C ARG A 12 -25.32 18.24 3.74
N PRO A 13 -26.07 17.30 3.12
CA PRO A 13 -27.10 16.55 3.83
C PRO A 13 -26.50 15.66 4.92
N PRO A 14 -27.18 15.50 6.07
CA PRO A 14 -26.78 14.52 7.08
C PRO A 14 -27.11 13.12 6.54
N ARG A 15 -26.10 12.34 6.18
CA ARG A 15 -26.31 10.92 5.85
C ARG A 15 -25.85 10.03 6.98
N ARG A 16 -26.83 9.80 7.86
CA ARG A 16 -27.10 8.63 8.70
C ARG A 16 -25.89 7.96 9.35
N GLY A 17 -25.82 8.14 10.66
CA GLY A 17 -25.13 7.22 11.55
C GLY A 17 -25.59 5.77 11.34
N GLY A 18 -24.66 4.85 11.59
CA GLY A 18 -24.96 3.43 11.52
C GLY A 18 -23.71 2.58 11.41
N ARG A 19 -23.25 2.12 12.57
CA ARG A 19 -22.63 0.80 12.79
C ARG A 19 -21.12 0.68 12.54
N LEU A 20 -20.41 0.73 13.65
CA LEU A 20 -19.26 -0.11 14.02
C LEU A 20 -18.88 -1.16 12.95
N VAL A 21 -17.75 -0.99 12.26
CA VAL A 21 -17.08 -2.08 11.55
C VAL A 21 -15.78 -2.39 12.27
N ARG A 22 -15.86 -3.42 13.12
CA ARG A 22 -14.71 -4.14 13.68
C ARG A 22 -13.69 -4.40 12.57
N GLY A 23 -12.42 -4.16 12.88
CA GLY A 23 -11.31 -4.35 11.96
C GLY A 23 -11.30 -5.74 11.32
N ARG A 24 -11.67 -5.80 10.05
CA ARG A 24 -11.32 -6.85 9.08
C ARG A 24 -11.37 -6.21 7.69
N SER A 25 -10.26 -5.62 7.24
CA SER A 25 -10.17 -5.14 5.84
C SER A 25 -9.76 -6.24 4.85
N CYS A 26 -9.84 -7.51 5.23
CA CYS A 26 -9.74 -8.61 4.27
C CYS A 26 -11.15 -8.94 3.77
N ARG A 27 -11.62 -8.22 2.75
CA ARG A 27 -12.72 -8.71 1.92
C ARG A 27 -12.21 -9.92 1.13
N PRO A 28 -12.91 -11.06 1.12
CA PRO A 28 -12.60 -12.15 0.20
C PRO A 28 -13.06 -11.70 -1.18
N GLY A 29 -12.12 -11.23 -2.01
CA GLY A 29 -12.43 -10.68 -3.34
C GLY A 29 -11.52 -9.54 -3.77
N GLY A 30 -10.21 -9.80 -3.88
CA GLY A 30 -9.32 -9.25 -4.91
C GLY A 30 -9.10 -7.74 -5.08
N ARG A 31 -9.74 -6.85 -4.32
CA ARG A 31 -9.52 -5.39 -4.43
C ARG A 31 -8.77 -4.86 -3.22
N SER A 32 -7.52 -4.45 -3.44
CA SER A 32 -6.68 -3.76 -2.46
C SER A 32 -7.09 -2.29 -2.36
N ASP A 33 -8.33 -2.01 -1.96
CA ASP A 33 -8.69 -0.64 -1.62
C ASP A 33 -7.98 -0.27 -0.29
N PRO A 34 -7.30 0.89 -0.22
CA PRO A 34 -6.68 1.31 1.03
C PRO A 34 -7.76 1.48 2.12
N PRO A 35 -7.44 1.24 3.40
CA PRO A 35 -8.40 1.44 4.48
C PRO A 35 -8.93 2.87 4.46
N ALA A 36 -10.18 3.10 4.85
CA ALA A 36 -10.76 4.45 4.89
C ALA A 36 -10.01 5.36 5.86
N ASP A 37 -9.94 6.66 5.55
CA ASP A 37 -9.42 7.67 6.46
C ASP A 37 -10.39 7.86 7.64
N PRO A 38 -9.89 8.05 8.86
CA PRO A 38 -10.72 8.47 9.97
C PRO A 38 -11.42 9.81 9.67
N PRO A 39 -12.60 10.09 10.24
CA PRO A 39 -13.40 11.27 9.87
C PRO A 39 -12.74 12.61 10.21
N ASP A 40 -11.79 12.61 11.15
CA ASP A 40 -11.12 13.79 11.71
C ASP A 40 -9.79 14.14 11.03
N ARG A 41 -9.30 13.30 10.12
CA ARG A 41 -7.97 13.47 9.51
C ARG A 41 -7.95 12.97 8.08
N ARG A 42 -7.09 13.57 7.25
CA ARG A 42 -6.84 13.11 5.88
C ARG A 42 -5.40 12.67 5.74
N ARG A 43 -5.17 11.59 4.99
CA ARG A 43 -3.82 11.17 4.64
C ARG A 43 -3.24 12.13 3.60
N SER A 44 -2.01 12.58 3.83
CA SER A 44 -1.27 13.44 2.90
C SER A 44 -0.76 12.70 1.67
N TRP A 45 -0.77 11.37 1.67
CA TRP A 45 -0.25 10.52 0.59
C TRP A 45 1.20 10.85 0.20
N PHE A 46 2.16 10.73 1.12
CA PHE A 46 3.57 10.97 0.76
C PHE A 46 4.16 9.85 -0.11
N VAL A 47 3.77 8.60 0.14
CA VAL A 47 4.17 7.43 -0.65
C VAL A 47 2.95 6.55 -0.86
N TYR A 48 2.78 6.03 -2.08
CA TYR A 48 1.73 5.06 -2.37
C TYR A 48 2.27 3.64 -2.20
N VAL A 49 1.84 3.01 -1.11
CA VAL A 49 2.36 1.73 -0.65
C VAL A 49 1.32 0.65 -0.85
N VAL A 50 1.71 -0.45 -1.49
CA VAL A 50 0.86 -1.62 -1.68
C VAL A 50 1.45 -2.82 -0.97
N ARG A 51 0.56 -3.64 -0.41
CA ARG A 51 0.91 -4.91 0.24
C ARG A 51 0.34 -6.06 -0.57
N LEU A 52 1.20 -6.97 -1.00
CA LEU A 52 0.76 -8.20 -1.65
C LEU A 52 0.01 -9.09 -0.65
N ALA A 53 -1.04 -9.75 -1.13
CA ALA A 53 -1.84 -10.65 -0.32
C ALA A 53 -1.05 -11.91 0.10
N ASP A 54 -1.47 -12.53 1.21
CA ASP A 54 -0.72 -13.65 1.79
C ASP A 54 -0.73 -14.94 0.93
N HIS A 55 -1.65 -15.05 -0.05
CA HIS A 55 -1.73 -16.19 -0.97
C HIS A 55 -0.67 -16.15 -2.09
N PHE A 56 0.00 -15.02 -2.30
CA PHE A 56 1.12 -14.95 -3.22
C PHE A 56 2.37 -15.62 -2.60
N PRO A 57 3.25 -16.20 -3.44
CA PRO A 57 4.46 -16.84 -2.94
C PRO A 57 5.40 -15.83 -2.25
N ALA A 58 6.31 -16.33 -1.42
CA ALA A 58 7.16 -15.49 -0.57
C ALA A 58 8.05 -14.52 -1.38
N ASP A 59 8.45 -14.91 -2.59
CA ASP A 59 9.28 -14.15 -3.54
C ASP A 59 8.45 -13.21 -4.45
N ALA A 60 7.12 -13.20 -4.31
CA ALA A 60 6.22 -12.45 -5.20
C ALA A 60 6.53 -10.96 -5.26
N ARG A 61 6.91 -10.36 -4.12
CA ARG A 61 7.22 -8.93 -4.05
C ARG A 61 8.43 -8.58 -4.89
N ASP A 62 9.50 -9.36 -4.77
CA ASP A 62 10.72 -9.16 -5.54
C ASP A 62 10.48 -9.42 -7.03
N ARG A 63 9.70 -10.45 -7.38
CA ARG A 63 9.32 -10.74 -8.77
C ARG A 63 8.48 -9.63 -9.41
N VAL A 64 7.50 -9.09 -8.68
CA VAL A 64 6.69 -7.95 -9.14
C VAL A 64 7.57 -6.72 -9.31
N MET A 65 8.47 -6.44 -8.35
CA MET A 65 9.40 -5.32 -8.47
C MET A 65 10.30 -5.44 -9.70
N HIS A 66 10.87 -6.62 -9.94
CA HIS A 66 11.70 -6.86 -11.12
C HIS A 66 10.92 -6.64 -12.42
N ALA A 67 9.67 -7.13 -12.50
CA ALA A 67 8.82 -6.91 -13.67
C ALA A 67 8.52 -5.41 -13.90
N LEU A 68 8.19 -4.67 -12.84
CA LEU A 68 7.96 -3.22 -12.93
C LEU A 68 9.22 -2.47 -13.36
N GLN A 69 10.38 -2.83 -12.80
CA GLN A 69 11.66 -2.20 -13.13
C GLN A 69 12.07 -2.50 -14.59
N ALA A 70 11.82 -3.71 -15.09
CA ALA A 70 12.04 -4.07 -16.48
C ALA A 70 11.18 -3.24 -17.44
N ASP A 71 9.95 -2.88 -17.02
CA ASP A 71 9.07 -1.99 -17.75
C ASP A 71 9.43 -0.50 -17.58
N GLY A 72 10.54 -0.17 -16.91
CA GLY A 72 10.99 1.20 -16.66
C GLY A 72 10.12 1.96 -15.65
N ILE A 73 9.54 1.26 -14.68
CA ILE A 73 8.73 1.83 -13.60
C ILE A 73 9.52 1.77 -12.30
N GLY A 74 9.77 2.94 -11.70
CA GLY A 74 10.49 3.02 -10.43
C GLY A 74 9.68 2.45 -9.27
N CYS A 75 10.20 1.41 -8.61
CA CYS A 75 9.60 0.87 -7.40
C CYS A 75 10.68 0.44 -6.39
N ALA A 76 10.34 0.47 -5.11
CA ALA A 76 11.26 0.16 -4.02
C ALA A 76 10.58 -0.69 -2.94
N PRO A 77 11.35 -1.49 -2.17
CA PRO A 77 10.83 -2.12 -0.96
C PRO A 77 10.45 -1.01 0.02
N TYR A 78 9.32 -1.15 0.71
CA TYR A 78 8.87 -0.14 1.66
C TYR A 78 9.04 -0.63 3.10
N PHE A 79 10.07 -0.08 3.76
CA PHE A 79 10.51 -0.36 5.13
C PHE A 79 11.02 -1.80 5.38
N PRO A 80 12.34 -2.04 5.26
CA PRO A 80 12.94 -3.26 5.80
C PRO A 80 12.83 -3.26 7.32
N CYS A 81 12.67 -4.46 7.90
CA CYS A 81 12.59 -4.60 9.36
C CYS A 81 13.88 -4.14 10.05
N ILE A 82 13.75 -3.17 10.95
CA ILE A 82 14.89 -2.52 11.61
C ILE A 82 15.74 -3.50 12.44
N HIS A 83 15.12 -4.49 13.09
CA HIS A 83 15.82 -5.47 13.91
C HIS A 83 16.74 -6.39 13.11
N LEU A 84 16.52 -6.50 11.79
CA LEU A 84 17.38 -7.27 10.88
C LEU A 84 18.52 -6.44 10.29
N GLN A 85 18.55 -5.13 10.51
CA GLN A 85 19.65 -4.30 10.05
C GLN A 85 20.96 -4.66 10.79
N PRO A 86 22.13 -4.56 10.12
CA PRO A 86 23.41 -5.05 10.66
C PRO A 86 23.74 -4.52 12.07
N TYR A 87 23.47 -3.25 12.33
CA TYR A 87 23.71 -2.63 13.64
C TYR A 87 22.89 -3.29 14.75
N TYR A 88 21.58 -3.45 14.55
CA TYR A 88 20.68 -4.02 15.55
C TYR A 88 20.96 -5.51 15.80
N ARG A 89 21.29 -6.25 14.75
CA ARG A 89 21.72 -7.65 14.87
C ARG A 89 22.99 -7.79 15.69
N ARG A 90 24.00 -6.96 15.42
CA ARG A 90 25.30 -7.00 16.12
C ARG A 90 25.18 -6.53 17.57
N ARG A 91 24.40 -5.48 17.84
CA ARG A 91 24.30 -4.87 19.17
C ARG A 91 23.35 -5.61 20.11
N PHE A 92 22.23 -6.12 19.61
CA PHE A 92 21.16 -6.68 20.43
C PHE A 92 20.90 -8.17 20.18
N GLY A 93 21.62 -8.78 19.23
CA GLY A 93 21.49 -10.22 18.95
C GLY A 93 20.18 -10.61 18.26
N TYR A 94 19.43 -9.65 17.71
CA TYR A 94 18.18 -9.94 16.99
C TYR A 94 18.40 -10.88 15.80
N ARG A 95 17.42 -11.77 15.60
CA ARG A 95 17.43 -12.77 14.53
C ARG A 95 16.10 -12.74 13.75
N PRO A 96 16.08 -13.22 12.50
CA PRO A 96 14.83 -13.53 11.82
C PRO A 96 13.90 -14.37 12.70
N GLY A 97 12.61 -14.06 12.68
CA GLY A 97 11.60 -14.69 13.54
C GLY A 97 11.36 -13.99 14.87
N ALA A 98 12.17 -13.01 15.27
CA ALA A 98 11.93 -12.24 16.50
C ALA A 98 10.63 -11.42 16.42
N PHE A 99 10.30 -10.91 15.23
CA PHE A 99 9.08 -10.13 14.98
C PHE A 99 8.37 -10.63 13.71
N PRO A 100 7.71 -11.79 13.77
CA PRO A 100 7.23 -12.49 12.58
C PRO A 100 6.17 -11.70 11.81
N VAL A 101 5.34 -10.90 12.49
CA VAL A 101 4.34 -10.05 11.83
C VAL A 101 5.01 -8.91 11.06
N ALA A 102 6.00 -8.25 11.65
CA ALA A 102 6.73 -7.15 11.00
C ALA A 102 7.49 -7.67 9.77
N GLU A 103 8.19 -8.81 9.92
CA GLU A 103 8.92 -9.47 8.82
C GLU A 103 7.99 -9.88 7.69
N ARG A 104 6.83 -10.47 8.02
CA ARG A 104 5.84 -10.87 7.02
C ARG A 104 5.31 -9.69 6.21
N VAL A 105 5.05 -8.56 6.87
CA VAL A 105 4.56 -7.34 6.22
C VAL A 105 5.66 -6.73 5.36
N ALA A 106 6.87 -6.52 5.91
CA ALA A 106 7.98 -5.92 5.17
C ALA A 106 8.32 -6.71 3.90
N ALA A 107 8.33 -8.04 3.96
CA ALA A 107 8.60 -8.89 2.80
C ALA A 107 7.59 -8.71 1.65
N ARG A 108 6.35 -8.29 1.95
CA ARG A 108 5.23 -8.18 0.99
C ARG A 108 4.90 -6.75 0.57
N THR A 109 5.63 -5.76 1.06
CA THR A 109 5.27 -4.35 0.87
C THR A 109 6.22 -3.67 -0.12
N LEU A 110 5.67 -2.98 -1.10
CA LEU A 110 6.42 -2.18 -2.06
C LEU A 110 5.79 -0.79 -2.22
N ALA A 111 6.64 0.18 -2.53
CA ALA A 111 6.24 1.53 -2.89
C ALA A 111 6.16 1.66 -4.41
N LEU A 112 5.04 2.22 -4.88
CA LEU A 112 4.83 2.57 -6.28
C LEU A 112 5.19 4.05 -6.52
N PRO A 113 5.45 4.45 -7.78
CA PRO A 113 5.66 5.85 -8.13
C PRO A 113 4.50 6.71 -7.64
N PHE A 114 4.83 7.73 -6.84
CA PHE A 114 3.87 8.70 -6.37
C PHE A 114 4.58 10.05 -6.21
N TYR A 115 4.33 10.96 -7.15
CA TYR A 115 4.89 12.30 -7.17
C TYR A 115 3.95 13.25 -7.94
N PRO A 116 4.04 14.58 -7.73
CA PRO A 116 3.06 15.54 -8.27
C PRO A 116 2.90 15.50 -9.79
N ASP A 117 3.98 15.23 -10.53
CA ASP A 117 4.00 15.25 -11.99
C ASP A 117 3.46 13.95 -12.64
N LEU A 118 2.90 13.02 -11.87
CA LEU A 118 2.34 11.78 -12.43
C LEU A 118 1.07 12.08 -13.24
N THR A 119 1.09 11.77 -14.53
CA THR A 119 -0.09 11.93 -15.38
C THR A 119 -1.08 10.78 -15.16
N ARG A 120 -2.34 10.96 -15.59
CA ARG A 120 -3.33 9.86 -15.58
C ARG A 120 -2.88 8.68 -16.43
N ASP A 121 -2.13 8.92 -17.49
CA ASP A 121 -1.61 7.86 -18.35
C ASP A 121 -0.44 7.11 -17.70
N ASP A 122 0.39 7.80 -16.92
CA ASP A 122 1.39 7.16 -16.06
C ASP A 122 0.73 6.27 -15.01
N VAL A 123 -0.32 6.75 -14.33
CA VAL A 123 -1.10 5.92 -13.39
C VAL A 123 -1.64 4.67 -14.08
N ARG A 124 -2.19 4.82 -15.29
CA ARG A 124 -2.70 3.69 -16.09
C ARG A 124 -1.59 2.74 -16.52
N ARG A 125 -0.40 3.24 -16.85
CA ARG A 125 0.77 2.42 -17.18
C ARG A 125 1.22 1.59 -15.98
N VAL A 126 1.37 2.24 -14.82
CA VAL A 126 1.73 1.56 -13.56
C VAL A 126 0.68 0.52 -13.19
N ALA A 127 -0.61 0.85 -13.27
CA ALA A 127 -1.69 -0.08 -12.95
C ALA A 127 -1.74 -1.29 -13.91
N ARG A 128 -1.49 -1.07 -15.22
CA ARG A 128 -1.42 -2.15 -16.22
C ARG A 128 -0.23 -3.07 -15.97
N ALA A 129 0.96 -2.51 -15.76
CA ALA A 129 2.17 -3.28 -15.49
C ALA A 129 2.02 -4.10 -14.20
N LEU A 130 1.48 -3.51 -13.13
CA LEU A 130 1.19 -4.23 -11.89
C LEU A 130 0.20 -5.38 -12.10
N LYS A 131 -0.89 -5.14 -12.85
CA LYS A 131 -1.87 -6.19 -13.15
C LYS A 131 -1.25 -7.32 -13.97
N ALA A 132 -0.41 -7.01 -14.95
CA ALA A 132 0.30 -8.01 -15.75
C ALA A 132 1.27 -8.84 -14.90
N ALA A 133 2.06 -8.19 -14.04
CA ALA A 133 2.97 -8.87 -13.12
C ALA A 133 2.24 -9.82 -12.16
N LEU A 134 1.11 -9.38 -11.58
CA LEU A 134 0.27 -10.24 -10.73
C LEU A 134 -0.38 -11.39 -11.52
N GLY A 135 -0.75 -11.16 -12.79
CA GLY A 135 -1.27 -12.20 -13.68
C GLY A 135 -0.24 -13.30 -13.96
N ALA A 136 1.01 -12.91 -14.23
CA ALA A 136 2.11 -13.86 -14.43
C ALA A 136 2.40 -14.69 -13.17
N LEU A 137 2.24 -14.12 -11.97
CA LEU A 137 2.34 -14.87 -10.72
C LEU A 137 1.25 -15.93 -10.59
N HIS A 138 0.00 -15.62 -10.93
CA HIS A 138 -1.09 -16.60 -10.88
C HIS A 138 -0.90 -17.74 -11.88
N ALA A 139 -0.49 -17.43 -13.12
CA ALA A 139 -0.23 -18.45 -14.15
C ALA A 139 0.88 -19.42 -13.71
N ALA A 140 1.94 -18.91 -13.09
CA ALA A 140 3.01 -19.73 -12.54
C ALA A 140 2.55 -20.62 -11.36
N SER A 141 1.57 -20.16 -10.57
CA SER A 141 1.02 -20.92 -9.45
C SER A 141 0.00 -22.00 -9.87
N SER A 142 -0.67 -21.85 -11.02
CA SER A 142 -1.61 -22.86 -11.55
C SER A 142 -0.94 -24.05 -12.26
N THR A 143 0.35 -23.95 -12.58
CA THR A 143 1.08 -25.00 -13.32
C THR A 143 1.77 -26.00 -12.36
N ARG A 144 1.37 -26.00 -11.08
CA ARG A 144 1.92 -26.85 -10.01
C ARG A 144 0.80 -27.56 -9.27
#